data_AF-A0A8C5DJ03-F1
#
_entry.id   AF-A0A8C5DJ03-F1
#
_cell.length_a   1.000
_cell.length_b   1.000
_cell.length_c   1.000
_cell.angle_alpha   90.00
_cell.angle_beta   90.00
_cell.angle_gamma   90.00
#
_symmetry.space_group_name_H-M   'P 1'
#
loop_
_entity.id
_entity.type
_entity.pdbx_description
1 polymer ?
#
loop_
_entity_poly.entity_id
_entity_poly.type
_entity_poly.pdbx_seq_one_letter_code
_entity_poly.pdbx_strand_id
1 'polypeptide(L)'
;MRLTYSSDVGRHARRVLRKMAEAKQNWSMLETTLLLNILKECRIGERLDGRKVRNSDLFNQVHEKLTESGVSRSVEQIKNRWKSLKSLFYKAKLSMNTGGAAPISFPFYHLMDEIMEGRPLSGGDDTGLDFEFPEDSLTGTQDNTYDEVHIKSEETEDSSSPQPEDDAWEDNYSEPPAKKRRKPSSGYAKLLNDWSAQQRAFLQSMEQHHEGNMQREEKLLSKFLDDSTRSTERLLGKLFDGLGSLFPQGCSTAQQSPAQDSHVPQAHHPQISDQPSNPVTEMQLPPHQGEPLSVVDMHTGGEPLRIILSGYPHVRGDSVLAKRRYVREHLDHFRRVLMFEPRGHSDMYGALIVDSELPEADMAVLFMHNEGYSTMCGHAVIALGRFAVDYKLVKEPQSPETQVNIHCPCGLVKAFVQYSEGKTGGVRFHSVPAFAFATDVTVRIGGFGEVTVDISYGGAFYAFVSAQKFGLDVTKSRTRDLVDAATAVTNAVKSQMKLYHPTSDDLAFLYGTILTDGKDQYSSEPTANVCVFAEAQVDRSPTGSGVTARVALQYHKGLIQLNQTRTFQSGATGSQFTGRAVEETKCGDFNAVVVEVAGQAFYTGVSHFVQESKDKLTHGFLLK
;
A
#
# COMPACT_ATOMS: atom_id res chain seq x y z
N MET A 1 55.65 6.34 30.28
CA MET A 1 54.69 5.45 29.60
C MET A 1 53.44 6.27 29.29
N ARG A 2 53.07 6.47 28.01
CA ARG A 2 51.82 7.12 27.61
C ARG A 2 50.92 6.07 26.96
N LEU A 3 49.68 5.93 27.41
CA LEU A 3 48.63 5.24 26.67
C LEU A 3 47.36 6.10 26.69
N THR A 4 46.69 6.17 25.55
CA THR A 4 45.54 7.02 25.26
C THR A 4 44.24 6.25 25.43
N TYR A 5 43.18 6.91 25.90
CA TYR A 5 41.85 6.30 25.99
C TYR A 5 40.76 7.19 25.38
N SER A 6 39.83 6.56 24.66
CA SER A 6 38.57 7.10 24.12
C SER A 6 38.63 8.34 23.19
N SER A 7 38.63 8.08 21.87
CA SER A 7 38.30 9.09 20.84
C SER A 7 37.07 8.73 19.98
N ASP A 8 36.53 7.51 20.08
CA ASP A 8 35.52 6.99 19.13
C ASP A 8 34.06 6.97 19.63
N VAL A 9 33.81 6.85 20.94
CA VAL A 9 32.45 6.92 21.49
C VAL A 9 31.76 8.23 21.08
N GLY A 10 32.53 9.33 21.09
CA GLY A 10 32.07 10.66 20.65
C GLY A 10 31.87 10.81 19.15
N ARG A 11 32.32 9.89 18.28
CA ARG A 11 31.97 9.87 16.85
C ARG A 11 30.66 9.11 16.61
N HIS A 12 30.47 7.98 17.29
CA HIS A 12 29.25 7.19 17.17
C HIS A 12 28.01 7.95 17.66
N ALA A 13 28.06 8.56 18.86
CA ALA A 13 26.94 9.31 19.42
C ALA A 13 26.47 10.47 18.52
N ARG A 14 27.40 11.22 17.92
CA ARG A 14 27.08 12.32 16.99
C ARG A 14 26.50 11.82 15.65
N ARG A 15 26.89 10.63 15.19
CA ARG A 15 26.30 9.97 14.00
C ARG A 15 24.88 9.47 14.27
N VAL A 16 24.61 8.94 15.48
CA VAL A 16 23.28 8.51 15.92
C VAL A 16 22.34 9.71 16.09
N LEU A 17 22.77 10.76 16.80
CA LEU A 17 21.96 11.98 16.99
C LEU A 17 21.62 12.66 15.65
N ARG A 18 22.55 12.67 14.69
CA ARG A 18 22.26 13.17 13.33
C ARG A 18 21.25 12.30 12.59
N LYS A 19 21.40 10.96 12.61
CA LYS A 19 20.39 10.04 12.04
C LYS A 19 19.01 10.17 12.71
N MET A 20 18.96 10.47 14.01
CA MET A 20 17.69 10.73 14.73
C MET A 20 17.04 12.07 14.35
N ALA A 21 17.82 13.09 14.02
CA ALA A 21 17.30 14.37 13.52
C ALA A 21 16.73 14.25 12.09
N GLU A 22 17.32 13.40 11.25
CA GLU A 22 16.94 13.21 9.84
C GLU A 22 15.74 12.25 9.66
N ALA A 23 15.20 11.64 10.73
CA ALA A 23 14.24 10.52 10.67
C ALA A 23 12.90 10.72 11.40
N LYS A 24 12.16 11.80 11.08
CA LYS A 24 10.69 11.91 11.31
C LYS A 24 10.08 13.07 10.52
N GLN A 25 8.81 12.96 10.09
CA GLN A 25 8.03 14.11 9.57
C GLN A 25 7.59 15.08 10.68
N ASN A 26 8.46 15.35 11.65
CA ASN A 26 8.23 16.34 12.68
C ASN A 26 8.36 17.74 12.05
N TRP A 27 7.24 18.27 11.54
CA TRP A 27 7.06 19.71 11.38
C TRP A 27 6.90 20.32 12.78
N SER A 28 7.89 21.07 13.23
CA SER A 28 7.80 21.80 14.50
C SER A 28 6.69 22.86 14.47
N MET A 29 6.32 23.36 15.65
CA MET A 29 5.35 24.46 15.75
C MET A 29 5.84 25.73 15.06
N LEU A 30 7.16 26.01 15.12
CA LEU A 30 7.80 27.14 14.45
C LEU A 30 7.73 27.00 12.92
N GLU A 31 8.16 25.86 12.37
CA GLU A 31 8.09 25.62 10.91
C GLU A 31 6.65 25.62 10.38
N THR A 32 5.69 25.15 11.19
CA THR A 32 4.27 25.16 10.81
C THR A 32 3.70 26.59 10.80
N THR A 33 4.09 27.42 11.79
CA THR A 33 3.72 28.84 11.85
C THR A 33 4.33 29.61 10.68
N LEU A 34 5.61 29.37 10.38
CA LEU A 34 6.34 29.98 9.27
C LEU A 34 5.73 29.62 7.91
N LEU A 35 5.42 28.33 7.68
CA LEU A 35 4.70 27.87 6.48
C LEU A 35 3.37 28.61 6.30
N LEU A 36 2.58 28.78 7.37
CA LEU A 36 1.29 29.46 7.28
C LEU A 36 1.44 30.96 7.02
N ASN A 37 2.41 31.64 7.64
CA ASN A 37 2.69 33.05 7.36
C ASN A 37 3.11 33.26 5.89
N ILE A 38 4.00 32.41 5.35
CA ILE A 38 4.42 32.48 3.94
C ILE A 38 3.25 32.21 2.99
N LEU A 39 2.35 31.26 3.31
CA LEU A 39 1.12 31.02 2.54
C LEU A 39 0.17 32.22 2.57
N LYS A 40 0.10 32.95 3.68
CA LYS A 40 -0.68 34.18 3.86
C LYS A 40 -0.10 35.33 3.03
N GLU A 41 1.21 35.57 3.15
CA GLU A 41 1.94 36.61 2.39
C GLU A 41 1.81 36.40 0.87
N CYS A 42 1.93 35.15 0.39
CA CYS A 42 1.77 34.80 -1.02
C CYS A 42 0.30 34.83 -1.51
N ARG A 43 -0.67 35.15 -0.63
CA ARG A 43 -2.13 35.16 -0.88
C ARG A 43 -2.65 33.87 -1.54
N ILE A 44 -2.12 32.72 -1.11
CA ILE A 44 -2.40 31.44 -1.79
C ILE A 44 -3.85 30.96 -1.54
N GLY A 45 -4.50 31.41 -0.47
CA GLY A 45 -5.94 31.22 -0.28
C GLY A 45 -6.78 31.83 -1.40
N GLU A 46 -6.53 33.09 -1.76
CA GLU A 46 -7.19 33.79 -2.88
C GLU A 46 -6.81 33.18 -4.24
N ARG A 47 -5.52 32.92 -4.45
CA ARG A 47 -4.96 32.57 -5.77
C ARG A 47 -5.28 31.13 -6.22
N LEU A 48 -5.72 30.25 -5.31
CA LEU A 48 -6.12 28.88 -5.61
C LEU A 48 -7.51 28.76 -6.25
N ASP A 49 -8.39 29.77 -6.11
CA ASP A 49 -9.74 29.74 -6.70
C ASP A 49 -9.77 30.29 -8.16
N GLY A 50 -8.69 30.94 -8.60
CA GLY A 50 -8.57 31.48 -9.94
C GLY A 50 -8.34 30.39 -11.00
N ARG A 51 -9.34 30.14 -11.86
CA ARG A 51 -9.35 29.13 -12.96
C ARG A 51 -8.26 29.29 -14.06
N LYS A 52 -7.15 30.00 -13.82
CA LYS A 52 -6.09 30.30 -14.79
C LYS A 52 -4.64 30.24 -14.26
N VAL A 53 -4.40 29.81 -13.01
CA VAL A 53 -3.04 29.68 -12.45
C VAL A 53 -2.66 28.21 -12.27
N ARG A 54 -1.41 27.83 -12.55
CA ARG A 54 -0.91 26.48 -12.29
C ARG A 54 -0.49 26.36 -10.83
N ASN A 55 -1.11 25.42 -10.11
CA ASN A 55 -0.85 25.20 -8.68
C ASN A 55 0.60 24.81 -8.35
N SER A 56 1.36 24.27 -9.32
CA SER A 56 2.80 24.01 -9.18
C SER A 56 3.57 25.26 -8.77
N ASP A 57 3.32 26.37 -9.47
CA ASP A 57 4.21 27.52 -9.50
C ASP A 57 4.06 28.35 -8.20
N LEU A 58 2.86 28.32 -7.62
CA LEU A 58 2.56 28.86 -6.30
C LEU A 58 3.28 28.09 -5.16
N PHE A 59 3.31 26.76 -5.22
CA PHE A 59 3.99 25.97 -4.19
C PHE A 59 5.52 25.95 -4.36
N ASN A 60 6.04 26.26 -5.54
CA ASN A 60 7.47 26.55 -5.74
C ASN A 60 7.87 27.87 -5.04
N GLN A 61 7.11 28.95 -5.24
CA GLN A 61 7.32 30.24 -4.53
C GLN A 61 7.31 30.09 -3.00
N VAL A 62 6.49 29.18 -2.45
CA VAL A 62 6.47 28.86 -1.01
C VAL A 62 7.69 28.04 -0.58
N HIS A 63 8.19 27.15 -1.44
CA HIS A 63 9.38 26.34 -1.18
C HIS A 63 10.66 27.18 -1.19
N GLU A 64 10.80 28.10 -2.14
CA GLU A 64 11.87 29.09 -2.22
C GLU A 64 11.88 29.93 -0.93
N LYS A 65 10.77 30.60 -0.60
CA LYS A 65 10.63 31.39 0.63
C LYS A 65 10.88 30.62 1.92
N LEU A 66 10.42 29.37 2.04
CA LEU A 66 10.73 28.55 3.22
C LEU A 66 12.22 28.20 3.33
N THR A 67 12.88 27.93 2.20
CA THR A 67 14.30 27.59 2.16
C THR A 67 15.18 28.80 2.50
N GLU A 68 14.83 29.99 1.98
CA GLU A 68 15.44 31.28 2.35
C GLU A 68 15.30 31.59 3.85
N SER A 69 14.15 31.24 4.42
CA SER A 69 13.83 31.32 5.85
C SER A 69 14.55 30.27 6.72
N GLY A 70 15.46 29.48 6.15
CA GLY A 70 16.24 28.44 6.84
C GLY A 70 15.51 27.10 7.03
N VAL A 71 14.32 26.91 6.44
CA VAL A 71 13.48 25.73 6.61
C VAL A 71 13.42 24.93 5.30
N SER A 72 14.44 24.09 5.09
CA SER A 72 14.56 23.18 3.94
C SER A 72 13.49 22.08 3.97
N ARG A 73 12.31 22.36 3.41
CA ARG A 73 11.19 21.42 3.21
C ARG A 73 10.78 21.42 1.75
N SER A 74 10.64 20.25 1.12
CA SER A 74 10.36 20.18 -0.32
C SER A 74 8.95 20.62 -0.70
N VAL A 75 8.75 21.04 -1.95
CA VAL A 75 7.45 21.42 -2.54
C VAL A 75 6.34 20.41 -2.20
N GLU A 76 6.64 19.11 -2.24
CA GLU A 76 5.67 18.05 -1.96
C GLU A 76 5.45 17.82 -0.46
N GLN A 77 6.45 18.03 0.39
CA GLN A 77 6.26 18.08 1.85
C GLN A 77 5.36 19.27 2.24
N ILE A 78 5.55 20.43 1.60
CA ILE A 78 4.76 21.64 1.79
C ILE A 78 3.29 21.41 1.38
N LYS A 79 3.04 20.90 0.17
CA LYS A 79 1.68 20.55 -0.30
C LYS A 79 0.98 19.57 0.62
N ASN A 80 1.65 18.51 1.06
CA ASN A 80 1.02 17.49 1.90
C ASN A 80 0.80 18.01 3.33
N ARG A 81 1.71 18.83 3.89
CA ARG A 81 1.46 19.55 5.14
C ARG A 81 0.26 20.49 5.04
N TRP A 82 0.12 21.24 3.93
CA TRP A 82 -1.04 22.08 3.65
C TRP A 82 -2.35 21.28 3.60
N LYS A 83 -2.40 20.16 2.86
CA LYS A 83 -3.56 19.24 2.83
C LYS A 83 -3.95 18.78 4.24
N SER A 84 -2.99 18.33 5.05
CA SER A 84 -3.24 17.88 6.43
C SER A 84 -3.79 19.00 7.31
N LEU A 85 -3.21 20.21 7.25
CA LEU A 85 -3.66 21.35 8.05
C LEU A 85 -5.05 21.82 7.63
N LYS A 86 -5.37 21.84 6.33
CA LYS A 86 -6.71 22.16 5.80
C LYS A 86 -7.76 21.13 6.24
N SER A 87 -7.42 19.83 6.25
CA SER A 87 -8.30 18.78 6.78
C SER A 87 -8.56 18.91 8.28
N LEU A 88 -7.52 19.16 9.08
CA LEU A 88 -7.65 19.39 10.53
C LEU A 88 -8.48 20.64 10.84
N PHE A 89 -8.32 21.70 10.06
CA PHE A 89 -9.09 22.93 10.18
C PHE A 89 -10.59 22.73 9.90
N TYR A 90 -10.98 22.04 8.82
CA TYR A 90 -12.39 21.76 8.59
C TYR A 90 -13.00 20.87 9.68
N LYS A 91 -12.29 19.86 10.18
CA LYS A 91 -12.74 19.06 11.32
C LYS A 91 -12.94 19.92 12.59
N ALA A 92 -12.03 20.85 12.86
CA ALA A 92 -12.19 21.81 13.96
C ALA A 92 -13.39 22.76 13.74
N LYS A 93 -13.55 23.33 12.53
CA LYS A 93 -14.64 24.26 12.20
C LYS A 93 -16.02 23.57 12.26
N LEU A 94 -16.12 22.32 11.80
CA LEU A 94 -17.31 21.47 11.98
C LEU A 94 -17.61 21.28 13.48
N SER A 95 -16.62 20.90 14.30
CA SER A 95 -16.79 20.70 15.75
C SER A 95 -17.11 21.97 16.55
N MET A 96 -16.99 23.15 15.93
CA MET A 96 -17.40 24.44 16.51
C MET A 96 -18.81 24.86 16.09
N ASN A 97 -19.33 24.33 14.98
CA ASN A 97 -20.71 24.55 14.54
C ASN A 97 -21.69 23.55 15.18
N THR A 98 -21.27 22.30 15.44
CA THR A 98 -22.08 21.32 16.19
C THR A 98 -22.02 21.61 17.68
N GLY A 99 -22.91 22.52 18.13
CA GLY A 99 -22.99 23.05 19.49
C GLY A 99 -23.24 21.99 20.57
N GLY A 100 -22.18 21.37 21.07
CA GLY A 100 -22.22 20.37 22.14
C GLY A 100 -20.88 19.66 22.36
N ALA A 101 -20.05 19.53 21.31
CA ALA A 101 -18.71 18.97 21.43
C ALA A 101 -17.73 19.93 22.13
N ALA A 102 -16.77 19.38 22.89
CA ALA A 102 -15.61 20.15 23.32
C ALA A 102 -14.75 20.49 22.09
N PRO A 103 -14.38 21.76 21.86
CA PRO A 103 -13.77 22.18 20.60
C PRO A 103 -12.41 21.51 20.39
N ILE A 104 -12.19 20.93 19.21
CA ILE A 104 -10.93 20.26 18.86
C ILE A 104 -9.80 21.29 18.88
N SER A 105 -8.88 21.13 19.83
CA SER A 105 -7.76 22.04 20.08
C SER A 105 -6.71 22.01 18.96
N PHE A 106 -6.99 22.70 17.84
CA PHE A 106 -6.07 22.89 16.72
C PHE A 106 -5.26 24.20 16.90
N PRO A 107 -3.95 24.15 17.24
CA PRO A 107 -3.19 25.34 17.64
C PRO A 107 -3.02 26.42 16.56
N PHE A 108 -3.24 26.05 15.29
CA PHE A 108 -3.09 26.95 14.14
C PHE A 108 -4.43 27.46 13.59
N TYR A 109 -5.53 27.31 14.34
CA TYR A 109 -6.88 27.64 13.86
C TYR A 109 -7.00 29.07 13.34
N HIS A 110 -6.57 30.06 14.12
CA HIS A 110 -6.68 31.48 13.72
C HIS A 110 -5.87 31.81 12.46
N LEU A 111 -4.61 31.36 12.39
CA LEU A 111 -3.78 31.52 11.19
C LEU A 111 -4.39 30.85 9.96
N MET A 112 -5.07 29.71 10.12
CA MET A 112 -5.75 29.04 9.02
C MET A 112 -7.05 29.74 8.60
N ASP A 113 -7.88 30.18 9.54
CA ASP A 113 -9.12 30.91 9.24
C ASP A 113 -8.82 32.26 8.56
N GLU A 114 -7.73 32.93 8.96
CA GLU A 114 -7.19 34.13 8.29
C GLU A 114 -6.65 33.88 6.87
N ILE A 115 -6.18 32.67 6.55
CA ILE A 115 -5.73 32.31 5.18
C ILE A 115 -6.91 31.84 4.31
N MET A 116 -7.96 31.30 4.95
CA MET A 116 -9.13 30.71 4.28
C MET A 116 -10.30 31.68 4.11
N GLU A 117 -10.30 32.79 4.85
CA GLU A 117 -11.28 33.90 4.89
C GLU A 117 -12.76 33.47 4.87
N GLY A 118 -13.30 33.16 6.05
CA GLY A 118 -14.75 33.25 6.33
C GLY A 118 -15.69 32.26 5.62
N ARG A 119 -15.20 31.46 4.66
CA ARG A 119 -16.03 30.62 3.77
C ARG A 119 -17.06 29.75 4.53
N PRO A 120 -18.33 29.76 4.10
CA PRO A 120 -19.35 28.78 4.52
C PRO A 120 -19.06 27.36 3.99
N LEU A 121 -19.84 26.39 4.46
CA LEU A 121 -19.97 25.06 3.86
C LEU A 121 -21.10 25.14 2.82
N SER A 122 -20.83 24.78 1.56
CA SER A 122 -21.75 24.91 0.43
C SER A 122 -22.19 23.55 -0.12
N GLY A 123 -23.45 23.42 -0.54
CA GLY A 123 -23.98 22.27 -1.29
C GLY A 123 -25.08 22.71 -2.27
N GLY A 124 -25.24 21.97 -3.38
CA GLY A 124 -26.12 22.28 -4.53
C GLY A 124 -25.67 23.51 -5.34
N ASP A 125 -25.61 23.54 -6.68
CA ASP A 125 -25.83 22.56 -7.75
C ASP A 125 -24.79 22.89 -8.86
N ASP A 126 -24.30 22.05 -9.77
CA ASP A 126 -24.47 20.63 -10.16
C ASP A 126 -23.14 20.20 -10.87
N THR A 127 -23.08 19.02 -11.49
CA THR A 127 -22.02 18.50 -12.40
C THR A 127 -20.73 18.02 -11.74
N GLY A 128 -20.85 17.27 -10.64
CA GLY A 128 -19.69 16.67 -9.96
C GLY A 128 -20.02 15.67 -8.84
N LEU A 129 -21.08 14.86 -9.03
CA LEU A 129 -21.72 13.92 -8.09
C LEU A 129 -20.93 13.54 -6.82
N ASP A 130 -21.18 14.30 -5.76
CA ASP A 130 -21.86 13.86 -4.52
C ASP A 130 -21.40 12.59 -3.79
N PHE A 131 -21.04 12.81 -2.51
CA PHE A 131 -21.14 11.83 -1.44
C PHE A 131 -22.44 12.08 -0.67
N GLU A 132 -23.45 11.22 -0.84
CA GLU A 132 -24.54 11.10 0.14
C GLU A 132 -24.27 9.92 1.09
N PHE A 133 -24.46 10.17 2.39
CA PHE A 133 -24.57 9.13 3.40
C PHE A 133 -26.04 9.08 3.85
N PRO A 134 -26.69 7.91 3.86
CA PRO A 134 -27.94 7.74 4.58
C PRO A 134 -27.67 7.79 6.08
N GLU A 135 -28.27 8.76 6.76
CA GLU A 135 -28.44 8.78 8.22
C GLU A 135 -29.94 8.97 8.51
N ASP A 136 -30.33 8.76 9.77
CA ASP A 136 -31.70 8.53 10.24
C ASP A 136 -32.36 7.20 9.75
N SER A 137 -33.21 6.55 10.55
CA SER A 137 -33.88 7.04 11.75
C SER A 137 -33.73 6.16 12.99
N LEU A 138 -33.30 6.74 14.12
CA LEU A 138 -33.86 6.46 15.45
C LEU A 138 -33.67 7.67 16.39
N THR A 139 -34.69 8.51 16.50
CA THR A 139 -34.90 9.40 17.64
C THR A 139 -36.34 9.19 18.15
N GLY A 140 -36.61 9.12 19.45
CA GLY A 140 -35.67 9.08 20.59
C GLY A 140 -36.39 8.86 21.92
N THR A 141 -35.71 9.18 23.03
CA THR A 141 -36.23 9.46 24.40
C THR A 141 -37.27 8.48 24.98
N GLN A 142 -36.91 7.60 25.92
CA GLN A 142 -36.71 7.91 27.36
C GLN A 142 -37.89 8.65 28.04
N ASP A 143 -38.50 7.98 29.02
CA ASP A 143 -38.45 8.50 30.40
C ASP A 143 -38.37 7.33 31.42
N ASN A 144 -38.34 7.64 32.72
CA ASN A 144 -37.93 6.79 33.82
C ASN A 144 -39.12 6.47 34.75
N THR A 145 -39.12 5.34 35.47
CA THR A 145 -38.95 5.30 36.95
C THR A 145 -39.01 3.89 37.55
N TYR A 146 -38.64 3.85 38.84
CA TYR A 146 -38.23 2.76 39.74
C TYR A 146 -39.23 1.65 40.13
N ASP A 147 -38.63 0.63 40.77
CA ASP A 147 -39.13 -0.28 41.84
C ASP A 147 -39.95 -1.57 41.55
N GLU A 148 -39.22 -2.68 41.72
CA GLU A 148 -39.53 -3.92 42.49
C GLU A 148 -40.89 -4.67 42.45
N VAL A 149 -40.80 -5.94 41.98
CA VAL A 149 -41.22 -7.18 42.68
C VAL A 149 -42.66 -7.77 42.50
N HIS A 150 -42.67 -8.99 41.95
CA HIS A 150 -43.59 -10.16 42.12
C HIS A 150 -44.90 -10.39 41.32
N ILE A 151 -44.82 -11.41 40.44
CA ILE A 151 -45.65 -12.67 40.38
C ILE A 151 -47.17 -12.61 40.08
N LYS A 152 -47.54 -13.10 38.86
CA LYS A 152 -48.84 -13.71 38.42
C LYS A 152 -50.08 -12.78 38.43
N SER A 153 -51.22 -13.09 37.76
CA SER A 153 -51.72 -14.28 37.01
C SER A 153 -52.48 -13.89 35.71
N GLU A 154 -53.23 -14.82 35.12
CA GLU A 154 -54.03 -14.70 33.88
C GLU A 154 -55.46 -14.14 34.09
N GLU A 155 -56.25 -14.02 33.00
CA GLU A 155 -57.71 -13.74 32.91
C GLU A 155 -58.19 -12.28 33.17
N THR A 156 -59.25 -11.69 32.57
CA THR A 156 -60.08 -11.95 31.35
C THR A 156 -60.86 -10.67 30.92
N GLU A 157 -61.34 -10.66 29.66
CA GLU A 157 -62.58 -10.04 29.10
C GLU A 157 -63.11 -8.61 29.47
N ASP A 158 -63.14 -7.77 28.42
CA ASP A 158 -64.30 -7.04 27.84
C ASP A 158 -64.80 -5.63 28.32
N SER A 159 -65.23 -4.87 27.30
CA SER A 159 -66.32 -3.87 27.25
C SER A 159 -66.07 -2.36 27.41
N SER A 160 -66.74 -1.63 26.51
CA SER A 160 -67.18 -0.22 26.54
C SER A 160 -66.21 0.95 26.26
N SER A 161 -66.56 1.72 25.23
CA SER A 161 -66.13 3.12 24.97
C SER A 161 -67.27 4.08 25.41
N PRO A 162 -67.05 5.42 25.52
CA PRO A 162 -66.95 6.28 24.32
C PRO A 162 -65.95 7.47 24.43
N GLN A 163 -65.78 8.19 23.31
CA GLN A 163 -65.15 9.52 23.18
C GLN A 163 -66.23 10.63 23.21
N PRO A 164 -65.96 11.89 22.80
CA PRO A 164 -64.76 12.74 22.89
C PRO A 164 -65.09 14.08 23.63
N GLU A 165 -64.17 15.06 23.61
CA GLU A 165 -64.49 16.46 23.26
C GLU A 165 -63.19 17.26 22.98
N ASP A 166 -63.31 18.38 22.27
CA ASP A 166 -62.21 19.15 21.67
C ASP A 166 -61.73 20.31 22.56
N ASP A 167 -60.50 20.82 22.37
CA ASP A 167 -60.28 22.14 21.73
C ASP A 167 -58.80 22.51 21.54
N ALA A 168 -58.52 23.48 20.67
CA ALA A 168 -57.16 23.90 20.28
C ALA A 168 -56.51 24.95 21.21
N TRP A 169 -55.18 25.07 21.14
CA TRP A 169 -54.39 26.13 21.81
C TRP A 169 -53.39 26.77 20.86
N GLU A 170 -53.34 28.12 20.85
CA GLU A 170 -52.40 28.93 20.07
C GLU A 170 -51.05 29.17 20.80
N ASP A 171 -50.08 29.70 20.06
CA ASP A 171 -48.72 30.00 20.50
C ASP A 171 -48.62 30.92 21.74
N ASN A 172 -47.52 30.77 22.50
CA ASN A 172 -46.58 31.88 22.72
C ASN A 172 -45.21 31.41 23.25
N TYR A 173 -44.13 31.90 22.63
CA TYR A 173 -42.74 31.66 23.05
C TYR A 173 -42.27 32.69 24.09
N SER A 174 -41.34 32.31 24.97
CA SER A 174 -40.51 33.23 25.77
C SER A 174 -39.20 32.58 26.24
N GLU A 175 -38.06 33.15 25.89
CA GLU A 175 -36.73 32.59 26.20
C GLU A 175 -36.22 32.92 27.62
N PRO A 176 -35.62 31.94 28.35
CA PRO A 176 -34.78 32.19 29.53
C PRO A 176 -33.25 32.21 29.20
N PRO A 177 -32.39 32.82 30.05
CA PRO A 177 -31.22 33.55 29.54
C PRO A 177 -29.81 32.88 29.67
N ALA A 178 -28.84 33.48 28.96
CA ALA A 178 -27.46 33.02 28.80
C ALA A 178 -26.57 33.02 30.07
N LYS A 179 -25.57 32.12 30.10
CA LYS A 179 -24.59 31.94 31.19
C LYS A 179 -23.19 32.46 30.83
N LYS A 180 -22.44 32.95 31.84
CA LYS A 180 -21.18 33.72 31.69
C LYS A 180 -19.94 32.83 31.43
N ARG A 181 -19.07 33.25 30.51
CA ARG A 181 -17.75 32.63 30.22
C ARG A 181 -16.72 32.95 31.34
N ARG A 182 -15.87 31.99 31.71
CA ARG A 182 -14.72 32.18 32.61
C ARG A 182 -13.48 32.65 31.81
N LYS A 183 -12.60 33.47 32.42
CA LYS A 183 -11.34 33.93 31.80
C LYS A 183 -10.22 32.87 31.95
N PRO A 184 -9.29 32.75 30.98
CA PRO A 184 -8.13 31.84 31.07
C PRO A 184 -7.06 32.33 32.06
N SER A 185 -6.13 31.44 32.41
CA SER A 185 -5.14 31.66 33.48
C SER A 185 -3.90 32.46 33.03
N SER A 186 -3.32 33.21 33.99
CA SER A 186 -2.28 34.23 33.76
C SER A 186 -0.99 33.73 33.08
N GLY A 187 -0.64 32.44 33.20
CA GLY A 187 0.59 31.91 32.61
C GLY A 187 0.58 31.88 31.08
N TYR A 188 -0.59 31.65 30.48
CA TYR A 188 -0.72 31.46 29.03
C TYR A 188 -0.53 32.78 28.24
N ALA A 189 -1.04 33.89 28.78
CA ALA A 189 -0.88 35.20 28.17
C ALA A 189 0.57 35.69 28.17
N LYS A 190 1.36 35.35 29.20
CA LYS A 190 2.80 35.67 29.23
C LYS A 190 3.56 34.88 28.17
N LEU A 191 3.28 33.58 28.05
CA LEU A 191 3.90 32.70 27.05
C LEU A 191 3.67 33.24 25.61
N LEU A 192 2.45 33.69 25.30
CA LEU A 192 2.10 34.29 24.01
C LEU A 192 2.82 35.62 23.74
N ASN A 193 2.97 36.48 24.75
CA ASN A 193 3.66 37.75 24.61
C ASN A 193 5.17 37.55 24.38
N ASP A 194 5.82 36.68 25.16
CA ASP A 194 7.24 36.36 25.02
C ASP A 194 7.52 35.72 23.64
N TRP A 195 6.63 34.83 23.17
CA TRP A 195 6.66 34.26 21.81
C TRP A 195 6.53 35.33 20.71
N SER A 196 5.62 36.30 20.86
CA SER A 196 5.43 37.40 19.89
C SER A 196 6.68 38.29 19.72
N ALA A 197 7.55 38.36 20.74
CA ALA A 197 8.78 39.13 20.69
C ALA A 197 9.89 38.36 19.94
N GLN A 198 10.06 37.07 20.24
CA GLN A 198 10.99 36.20 19.53
C GLN A 198 10.64 36.08 18.04
N GLN A 199 9.36 35.96 17.70
CA GLN A 199 8.89 35.85 16.32
C GLN A 199 9.20 37.11 15.48
N ARG A 200 9.14 38.31 16.07
CA ARG A 200 9.52 39.57 15.38
C ARG A 200 11.02 39.67 15.14
N ALA A 201 11.84 39.30 16.12
CA ALA A 201 13.30 39.27 15.96
C ALA A 201 13.76 38.25 14.90
N PHE A 202 13.08 37.10 14.81
CA PHE A 202 13.35 36.07 13.80
C PHE A 202 13.07 36.57 12.37
N LEU A 203 11.93 37.24 12.16
CA LEU A 203 11.57 37.80 10.84
C LEU A 203 12.58 38.86 10.35
N GLN A 204 13.03 39.77 11.22
CA GLN A 204 14.06 40.75 10.85
C GLN A 204 15.41 40.10 10.52
N SER A 205 15.75 38.98 11.15
CA SER A 205 16.95 38.21 10.82
C SER A 205 16.84 37.45 9.49
N MET A 206 15.64 37.09 9.05
CA MET A 206 15.40 36.46 7.75
C MET A 206 15.50 37.47 6.60
N GLU A 207 14.94 38.66 6.78
CA GLU A 207 14.91 39.74 5.78
C GLU A 207 16.34 40.12 5.34
N GLN A 208 17.24 40.32 6.32
CA GLN A 208 18.67 40.57 6.09
C GLN A 208 19.42 39.40 5.43
N HIS A 209 18.98 38.15 5.66
CA HIS A 209 19.57 36.96 5.05
C HIS A 209 19.13 36.79 3.58
N HIS A 210 17.89 37.14 3.27
CA HIS A 210 17.32 37.11 1.92
C HIS A 210 18.01 38.15 1.01
N GLU A 211 18.14 39.41 1.45
CA GLU A 211 18.91 40.44 0.72
C GLU A 211 20.35 40.00 0.45
N GLY A 212 21.00 39.39 1.44
CA GLY A 212 22.38 38.92 1.35
C GLY A 212 22.61 37.74 0.39
N ASN A 213 21.57 36.95 0.08
CA ASN A 213 21.64 35.85 -0.88
C ASN A 213 21.28 36.29 -2.30
N MET A 214 20.28 37.16 -2.48
CA MET A 214 19.96 37.78 -3.79
C MET A 214 21.21 38.42 -4.43
N GLN A 215 21.98 39.20 -3.65
CA GLN A 215 23.23 39.84 -4.10
C GLN A 215 24.40 38.87 -4.38
N ARG A 216 24.26 37.59 -4.03
CA ARG A 216 25.24 36.53 -4.35
C ARG A 216 24.84 35.78 -5.62
N GLU A 217 23.56 35.45 -5.76
CA GLU A 217 23.06 34.72 -6.94
C GLU A 217 23.14 35.57 -8.21
N GLU A 218 22.83 36.87 -8.12
CA GLU A 218 23.03 37.83 -9.23
C GLU A 218 24.49 37.82 -9.75
N LYS A 219 25.48 37.78 -8.85
CA LYS A 219 26.91 37.73 -9.19
C LYS A 219 27.37 36.37 -9.72
N LEU A 220 26.68 35.28 -9.36
CA LEU A 220 26.95 33.95 -9.91
C LEU A 220 26.35 33.82 -11.33
N LEU A 221 25.15 34.36 -11.53
CA LEU A 221 24.47 34.39 -12.83
C LEU A 221 25.24 35.23 -13.85
N SER A 222 25.70 36.44 -13.49
CA SER A 222 26.49 37.27 -14.42
C SER A 222 27.77 36.57 -14.86
N LYS A 223 28.49 35.94 -13.91
CA LYS A 223 29.73 35.21 -14.21
C LYS A 223 29.48 33.99 -15.10
N PHE A 224 28.40 33.24 -14.87
CA PHE A 224 28.07 32.07 -15.69
C PHE A 224 27.75 32.45 -17.14
N LEU A 225 27.11 33.60 -17.37
CA LEU A 225 26.85 34.15 -18.70
C LEU A 225 28.14 34.57 -19.41
N ASP A 226 29.07 35.24 -18.71
CA ASP A 226 30.40 35.62 -19.24
C ASP A 226 31.22 34.39 -19.67
N ASP A 227 31.29 33.37 -18.81
CA ASP A 227 32.05 32.14 -19.07
C ASP A 227 31.43 31.32 -20.22
N SER A 228 30.09 31.33 -20.36
CA SER A 228 29.37 30.68 -21.46
C SER A 228 29.66 31.34 -22.82
N THR A 229 29.54 32.66 -22.90
CA THR A 229 29.79 33.45 -24.13
C THR A 229 31.20 33.24 -24.66
N ARG A 230 32.21 33.25 -23.77
CA ARG A 230 33.61 32.98 -24.13
C ARG A 230 33.86 31.56 -24.62
N SER A 231 33.01 30.61 -24.25
CA SER A 231 33.09 29.21 -24.69
C SER A 231 32.54 29.06 -26.12
N THR A 232 31.42 29.70 -26.43
CA THR A 232 30.80 29.65 -27.77
C THR A 232 31.64 30.36 -28.82
N GLU A 233 32.23 31.53 -28.51
CA GLU A 233 33.16 32.24 -29.41
C GLU A 233 34.36 31.36 -29.82
N ARG A 234 34.95 30.63 -28.84
CA ARG A 234 36.09 29.72 -29.08
C ARG A 234 35.73 28.49 -29.90
N LEU A 235 34.48 28.03 -29.86
CA LEU A 235 33.98 26.94 -30.70
C LEU A 235 33.73 27.41 -32.14
N LEU A 236 33.16 28.60 -32.31
CA LEU A 236 32.92 29.19 -33.63
C LEU A 236 34.22 29.48 -34.39
N GLY A 237 35.23 30.07 -33.73
CA GLY A 237 36.52 30.35 -34.38
C GLY A 237 37.16 29.10 -34.99
N LYS A 238 37.24 28.00 -34.22
CA LYS A 238 37.80 26.71 -34.69
C LYS A 238 37.03 26.09 -35.85
N LEU A 239 35.73 26.35 -35.97
CA LEU A 239 34.91 25.88 -37.09
C LEU A 239 35.21 26.66 -38.38
N PHE A 240 35.42 27.98 -38.28
CA PHE A 240 35.81 28.80 -39.44
C PHE A 240 37.24 28.52 -39.91
N ASP A 241 38.20 28.35 -38.97
CA ASP A 241 39.59 28.00 -39.30
C ASP A 241 39.67 26.68 -40.10
N GLY A 242 38.87 25.67 -39.73
CA GLY A 242 38.85 24.36 -40.40
C GLY A 242 38.19 24.36 -41.78
N LEU A 243 37.27 25.31 -42.07
CA LEU A 243 36.61 25.41 -43.37
C LEU A 243 37.47 26.12 -44.42
N GLY A 244 38.45 26.93 -44.01
CA GLY A 244 39.32 27.69 -44.91
C GLY A 244 40.29 26.85 -45.75
N SER A 245 40.49 25.56 -45.44
CA SER A 245 41.55 24.73 -46.04
C SER A 245 41.10 23.75 -47.14
N LEU A 246 39.86 23.82 -47.61
CA LEU A 246 39.23 22.75 -48.43
C LEU A 246 38.95 23.08 -49.91
N PHE A 247 39.56 24.13 -50.47
CA PHE A 247 39.53 24.42 -51.92
C PHE A 247 40.93 24.80 -52.42
N PRO A 248 41.43 24.19 -53.52
CA PRO A 248 41.09 24.72 -54.85
C PRO A 248 40.97 23.71 -56.02
N GLN A 249 40.12 24.07 -57.00
CA GLN A 249 40.17 23.84 -58.47
C GLN A 249 40.47 22.44 -59.11
N GLY A 250 39.53 21.97 -59.95
CA GLY A 250 39.86 21.54 -61.34
C GLY A 250 39.41 20.16 -61.86
N CYS A 251 38.51 20.14 -62.87
CA CYS A 251 38.25 19.07 -63.89
C CYS A 251 37.90 17.62 -63.43
N SER A 252 37.37 16.69 -64.26
CA SER A 252 36.43 16.72 -65.41
C SER A 252 36.02 15.27 -65.78
N THR A 253 34.78 15.03 -66.24
CA THR A 253 34.28 13.96 -67.19
C THR A 253 34.91 12.53 -67.27
N ALA A 254 34.22 11.41 -67.55
CA ALA A 254 32.80 10.99 -67.68
C ALA A 254 32.71 9.47 -68.07
N GLN A 255 31.52 8.84 -68.05
CA GLN A 255 31.11 7.60 -68.82
C GLN A 255 31.83 6.24 -68.54
N GLN A 256 31.42 5.04 -69.02
CA GLN A 256 30.11 4.33 -69.12
C GLN A 256 30.33 2.78 -69.28
N SER A 257 29.29 1.95 -69.20
CA SER A 257 29.25 0.44 -69.28
C SER A 257 29.13 -0.11 -70.74
N PRO A 258 28.68 -1.37 -71.11
CA PRO A 258 28.37 -2.66 -70.42
C PRO A 258 28.77 -3.97 -71.24
N ALA A 259 27.99 -5.09 -71.09
CA ALA A 259 27.76 -6.25 -72.02
C ALA A 259 28.73 -7.49 -71.99
N GLN A 260 28.45 -8.75 -72.42
CA GLN A 260 27.30 -9.72 -72.45
C GLN A 260 27.83 -11.10 -73.00
N ASP A 261 27.17 -12.28 -73.03
CA ASP A 261 25.80 -12.75 -72.65
C ASP A 261 25.85 -14.13 -71.90
N SER A 262 25.27 -15.34 -72.20
CA SER A 262 24.38 -15.92 -73.25
C SER A 262 23.64 -17.24 -72.82
N HIS A 263 22.90 -17.87 -73.77
CA HIS A 263 22.04 -19.09 -73.75
C HIS A 263 22.68 -20.49 -73.44
N VAL A 264 22.04 -21.60 -72.94
CA VAL A 264 20.67 -22.26 -72.94
C VAL A 264 20.60 -23.53 -73.86
N PRO A 265 19.84 -24.64 -73.59
CA PRO A 265 19.35 -25.29 -72.34
C PRO A 265 19.45 -26.86 -72.29
N GLN A 266 19.10 -27.51 -71.16
CA GLN A 266 18.14 -28.67 -71.09
C GLN A 266 17.88 -29.09 -69.63
N ALA A 267 16.90 -29.97 -69.37
CA ALA A 267 16.30 -30.20 -68.05
C ALA A 267 16.47 -31.63 -67.51
N HIS A 268 16.48 -31.80 -66.18
CA HIS A 268 15.65 -32.77 -65.43
C HIS A 268 15.75 -32.52 -63.90
N HIS A 269 14.66 -32.80 -63.16
CA HIS A 269 14.51 -32.81 -61.69
C HIS A 269 14.82 -31.54 -60.86
N PRO A 270 13.78 -30.84 -60.38
CA PRO A 270 13.66 -30.46 -58.97
C PRO A 270 13.13 -31.70 -58.21
N GLN A 271 13.80 -32.27 -57.20
CA GLN A 271 13.98 -31.73 -55.84
C GLN A 271 12.73 -30.97 -55.35
N ILE A 272 12.00 -31.58 -54.41
CA ILE A 272 10.97 -30.89 -53.64
C ILE A 272 11.67 -29.71 -52.96
N SER A 273 11.19 -28.49 -53.23
CA SER A 273 11.75 -27.30 -52.61
C SER A 273 11.56 -27.38 -51.10
N ASP A 274 12.65 -27.30 -50.35
CA ASP A 274 12.61 -26.64 -49.06
C ASP A 274 12.06 -25.24 -49.31
N GLN A 275 10.77 -25.02 -49.01
CA GLN A 275 10.33 -23.67 -48.77
C GLN A 275 11.15 -23.15 -47.59
N PRO A 276 11.72 -21.94 -47.65
CA PRO A 276 12.21 -21.31 -46.45
C PRO A 276 11.01 -21.21 -45.51
N SER A 277 10.99 -22.05 -44.47
CA SER A 277 10.08 -21.89 -43.36
C SER A 277 10.29 -20.47 -42.87
N ASN A 278 9.27 -19.61 -43.03
CA ASN A 278 9.37 -18.20 -42.69
C ASN A 278 9.95 -18.14 -41.26
N PRO A 279 11.16 -17.59 -41.06
CA PRO A 279 11.68 -17.45 -39.72
C PRO A 279 10.67 -16.58 -38.99
N VAL A 280 10.10 -17.10 -37.90
CA VAL A 280 9.16 -16.35 -37.07
C VAL A 280 9.94 -15.14 -36.59
N THR A 281 9.74 -14.02 -37.29
CA THR A 281 10.58 -12.84 -37.16
C THR A 281 10.37 -12.33 -35.75
N GLU A 282 11.46 -12.23 -34.99
CA GLU A 282 11.43 -11.93 -33.56
C GLU A 282 10.49 -10.75 -33.31
N MET A 283 9.35 -11.03 -32.67
CA MET A 283 8.15 -10.20 -32.81
C MET A 283 8.32 -8.91 -32.03
N GLN A 284 8.84 -7.89 -32.71
CA GLN A 284 9.13 -6.59 -32.11
C GLN A 284 7.86 -5.98 -31.53
N LEU A 285 7.93 -5.63 -30.25
CA LEU A 285 6.85 -4.95 -29.54
C LEU A 285 6.57 -3.58 -30.19
N PRO A 286 5.31 -3.13 -30.27
CA PRO A 286 4.97 -1.82 -30.82
C PRO A 286 5.59 -0.69 -29.98
N PRO A 287 5.77 0.54 -30.52
CA PRO A 287 6.44 1.64 -29.81
C PRO A 287 5.78 1.98 -28.46
N HIS A 288 6.54 1.80 -27.37
CA HIS A 288 6.06 1.90 -25.99
C HIS A 288 6.96 2.79 -25.11
N GLN A 289 6.54 3.02 -23.87
CA GLN A 289 7.27 3.77 -22.85
C GLN A 289 7.99 2.82 -21.87
N GLY A 290 9.26 3.11 -21.62
CA GLY A 290 10.10 2.34 -20.68
C GLY A 290 10.46 0.96 -21.17
N GLU A 291 11.06 0.15 -20.29
CA GLU A 291 11.38 -1.25 -20.57
C GLU A 291 10.11 -2.13 -20.46
N PRO A 292 9.95 -3.16 -21.31
CA PRO A 292 8.88 -4.16 -21.17
C PRO A 292 8.94 -4.86 -19.81
N LEU A 293 7.81 -4.89 -19.11
CA LEU A 293 7.67 -5.63 -17.86
C LEU A 293 7.50 -7.11 -18.18
N SER A 294 8.60 -7.86 -18.09
CA SER A 294 8.64 -9.28 -18.47
C SER A 294 8.30 -10.15 -17.27
N VAL A 295 7.38 -11.10 -17.44
CA VAL A 295 6.87 -11.95 -16.36
C VAL A 295 6.75 -13.42 -16.76
N VAL A 296 6.76 -14.28 -15.75
CA VAL A 296 6.33 -15.68 -15.83
C VAL A 296 5.09 -15.83 -14.95
N ASP A 297 3.99 -16.28 -15.53
CA ASP A 297 2.77 -16.55 -14.79
C ASP A 297 2.70 -18.03 -14.42
N MET A 298 2.32 -18.28 -13.17
CA MET A 298 2.04 -19.59 -12.59
C MET A 298 0.66 -19.58 -11.93
N HIS A 299 0.18 -20.76 -11.50
CA HIS A 299 -0.88 -20.87 -10.51
C HIS A 299 -0.59 -21.98 -9.50
N THR A 300 -1.15 -21.86 -8.30
CA THR A 300 -1.06 -22.86 -7.23
C THR A 300 -2.44 -23.07 -6.65
N GLY A 301 -3.01 -24.27 -6.79
CA GLY A 301 -4.40 -24.56 -6.39
C GLY A 301 -5.47 -23.72 -7.11
N GLY A 302 -5.12 -23.04 -8.21
CA GLY A 302 -6.00 -22.10 -8.91
C GLY A 302 -5.72 -20.62 -8.63
N GLU A 303 -5.02 -20.27 -7.55
CA GLU A 303 -4.64 -18.88 -7.28
C GLU A 303 -3.42 -18.51 -8.15
N PRO A 304 -3.47 -17.40 -8.91
CA PRO A 304 -2.39 -17.03 -9.82
C PRO A 304 -1.14 -16.56 -9.06
N LEU A 305 0.00 -16.60 -9.74
CA LEU A 305 1.19 -15.84 -9.36
C LEU A 305 1.92 -15.33 -10.60
N ARG A 306 1.96 -14.01 -10.75
CA ARG A 306 2.76 -13.29 -11.73
C ARG A 306 4.14 -12.98 -11.17
N ILE A 307 5.16 -13.72 -11.60
CA ILE A 307 6.56 -13.55 -11.17
C ILE A 307 7.22 -12.53 -12.12
N ILE A 308 7.64 -11.38 -11.59
CA ILE A 308 8.31 -10.34 -12.39
C ILE A 308 9.78 -10.72 -12.59
N LEU A 309 10.22 -10.80 -13.85
CA LEU A 309 11.60 -11.08 -14.24
C LEU A 309 12.41 -9.81 -14.54
N SER A 310 11.82 -8.84 -15.25
CA SER A 310 12.53 -7.63 -15.69
C SER A 310 11.58 -6.45 -15.95
N GLY A 311 12.14 -5.28 -16.29
CA GLY A 311 11.42 -4.03 -16.53
C GLY A 311 11.03 -3.25 -15.26
N TYR A 312 11.09 -3.87 -14.08
CA TYR A 312 10.84 -3.19 -12.81
C TYR A 312 12.05 -2.29 -12.42
N PRO A 313 11.84 -1.03 -12.01
CA PRO A 313 12.94 -0.15 -11.61
C PRO A 313 13.56 -0.57 -10.27
N HIS A 314 14.83 -0.21 -10.08
CA HIS A 314 15.61 -0.57 -8.89
C HIS A 314 14.93 -0.18 -7.57
N VAL A 315 14.71 -1.19 -6.72
CA VAL A 315 14.03 -1.08 -5.42
C VAL A 315 15.05 -0.76 -4.32
N ARG A 316 14.95 0.44 -3.75
CA ARG A 316 15.87 0.88 -2.68
C ARG A 316 15.41 0.34 -1.32
N GLY A 317 16.35 -0.07 -0.49
CA GLY A 317 16.09 -0.40 0.92
C GLY A 317 17.06 -1.41 1.50
N ASP A 318 17.63 -1.10 2.66
CA ASP A 318 18.61 -1.92 3.38
C ASP A 318 18.02 -3.24 3.93
N SER A 319 16.70 -3.43 3.86
CA SER A 319 16.00 -4.65 4.28
C SER A 319 14.78 -4.97 3.41
N VAL A 320 14.29 -6.22 3.36
CA VAL A 320 13.06 -6.59 2.61
C VAL A 320 11.86 -5.73 3.04
N LEU A 321 11.72 -5.44 4.34
CA LEU A 321 10.68 -4.52 4.83
C LEU A 321 10.91 -3.05 4.38
N ALA A 322 12.16 -2.58 4.33
CA ALA A 322 12.45 -1.25 3.77
C ALA A 322 12.15 -1.19 2.26
N LYS A 323 12.49 -2.24 1.50
CA LYS A 323 12.15 -2.40 0.09
C LYS A 323 10.63 -2.44 -0.12
N ARG A 324 9.87 -3.14 0.74
CA ARG A 324 8.39 -3.14 0.77
C ARG A 324 7.79 -1.75 0.98
N ARG A 325 8.35 -0.94 1.88
CA ARG A 325 7.92 0.45 2.07
C ARG A 325 8.25 1.32 0.85
N TYR A 326 9.45 1.22 0.31
CA TYR A 326 9.86 1.96 -0.89
C TYR A 326 8.96 1.69 -2.11
N VAL A 327 8.61 0.42 -2.39
CA VAL A 327 7.70 0.13 -3.52
C VAL A 327 6.29 0.68 -3.30
N ARG A 328 5.76 0.63 -2.07
CA ARG A 328 4.45 1.23 -1.72
C ARG A 328 4.45 2.75 -1.86
N GLU A 329 5.51 3.41 -1.42
CA GLU A 329 5.60 4.88 -1.38
C GLU A 329 5.96 5.51 -2.74
N HIS A 330 6.62 4.78 -3.64
CA HIS A 330 7.15 5.34 -4.88
C HIS A 330 6.80 4.58 -6.17
N LEU A 331 6.52 3.26 -6.11
CA LEU A 331 6.42 2.39 -7.30
C LEU A 331 5.07 1.67 -7.44
N ASP A 332 4.07 1.96 -6.61
CA ASP A 332 2.73 1.35 -6.67
C ASP A 332 2.06 1.42 -8.05
N HIS A 333 2.40 2.42 -8.87
CA HIS A 333 1.94 2.49 -10.27
C HIS A 333 2.35 1.24 -11.09
N PHE A 334 3.54 0.66 -10.87
CA PHE A 334 3.94 -0.61 -11.50
C PHE A 334 3.13 -1.80 -11.01
N ARG A 335 2.76 -1.85 -9.72
CA ARG A 335 1.82 -2.87 -9.22
C ARG A 335 0.49 -2.76 -9.93
N ARG A 336 -0.09 -1.55 -10.01
CA ARG A 336 -1.38 -1.35 -10.69
C ARG A 336 -1.31 -1.73 -12.17
N VAL A 337 -0.27 -1.33 -12.90
CA VAL A 337 0.01 -1.77 -14.29
C VAL A 337 -0.04 -3.30 -14.44
N LEU A 338 0.50 -4.06 -13.47
CA LEU A 338 0.64 -5.53 -13.57
C LEU A 338 -0.54 -6.33 -12.99
N MET A 339 -1.22 -5.80 -11.98
CA MET A 339 -2.29 -6.48 -11.25
C MET A 339 -3.68 -6.12 -11.78
N PHE A 340 -3.90 -4.88 -12.22
CA PHE A 340 -5.23 -4.38 -12.61
C PHE A 340 -5.58 -4.70 -14.07
N GLU A 341 -6.87 -4.67 -14.38
CA GLU A 341 -7.35 -4.69 -15.77
C GLU A 341 -6.74 -3.50 -16.53
N PRO A 342 -6.36 -3.64 -17.81
CA PRO A 342 -6.59 -4.79 -18.69
C PRO A 342 -5.47 -5.86 -18.70
N ARG A 343 -4.45 -5.76 -17.83
CA ARG A 343 -3.27 -6.66 -17.85
C ARG A 343 -3.35 -7.79 -16.82
N GLY A 344 -4.01 -7.54 -15.69
CA GLY A 344 -4.45 -8.52 -14.70
C GLY A 344 -5.97 -8.45 -14.51
N HIS A 345 -6.45 -8.68 -13.29
CA HIS A 345 -7.86 -8.64 -12.90
C HIS A 345 -7.98 -8.39 -11.38
N SER A 346 -9.22 -8.28 -10.87
CA SER A 346 -9.59 -8.13 -9.45
C SER A 346 -8.84 -9.02 -8.45
N ASP A 347 -8.36 -10.17 -8.90
CA ASP A 347 -7.74 -11.22 -8.09
C ASP A 347 -6.38 -11.68 -8.64
N MET A 348 -5.68 -10.82 -9.38
CA MET A 348 -4.30 -11.12 -9.78
C MET A 348 -3.36 -10.97 -8.57
N TYR A 349 -2.41 -11.90 -8.45
CA TYR A 349 -1.37 -11.89 -7.43
C TYR A 349 0.00 -11.88 -8.08
N GLY A 350 0.98 -11.20 -7.48
CA GLY A 350 2.32 -11.04 -8.05
C GLY A 350 3.46 -11.18 -7.04
N ALA A 351 4.64 -11.50 -7.55
CA ALA A 351 5.90 -11.59 -6.82
C ALA A 351 7.00 -10.85 -7.57
N LEU A 352 7.53 -9.79 -6.98
CA LEU A 352 8.75 -9.12 -7.45
C LEU A 352 9.96 -9.68 -6.71
N ILE A 353 10.91 -10.24 -7.45
CA ILE A 353 12.18 -10.72 -6.89
C ILE A 353 13.07 -9.52 -6.56
N VAL A 354 13.72 -9.54 -5.40
CA VAL A 354 14.63 -8.48 -4.92
C VAL A 354 15.85 -9.06 -4.20
N ASP A 355 16.87 -8.24 -3.96
CA ASP A 355 18.03 -8.62 -3.16
C ASP A 355 17.67 -8.82 -1.67
N SER A 356 18.25 -9.86 -1.05
CA SER A 356 18.15 -10.14 0.38
C SER A 356 19.27 -9.45 1.18
N GLU A 357 18.97 -8.99 2.38
CA GLU A 357 19.97 -8.64 3.41
C GLU A 357 20.47 -9.86 4.21
N LEU A 358 19.77 -11.00 4.11
CA LEU A 358 20.14 -12.27 4.76
C LEU A 358 21.04 -13.10 3.81
N PRO A 359 22.32 -13.38 4.16
CA PRO A 359 23.24 -14.14 3.34
C PRO A 359 22.83 -15.60 3.08
N GLU A 360 21.94 -16.15 3.91
CA GLU A 360 21.42 -17.52 3.81
C GLU A 360 20.21 -17.67 2.87
N ALA A 361 19.70 -16.57 2.30
CA ALA A 361 18.56 -16.60 1.38
C ALA A 361 19.01 -16.77 -0.07
N ASP A 362 18.44 -17.77 -0.77
CA ASP A 362 18.65 -17.97 -2.22
C ASP A 362 17.94 -16.88 -3.04
N MET A 363 16.84 -16.34 -2.52
CA MET A 363 16.12 -15.20 -3.10
C MET A 363 15.35 -14.42 -2.03
N ALA A 364 15.07 -13.13 -2.28
CA ALA A 364 14.05 -12.38 -1.54
C ALA A 364 12.90 -11.95 -2.47
N VAL A 365 11.72 -11.71 -1.88
CA VAL A 365 10.49 -11.41 -2.64
C VAL A 365 9.64 -10.32 -2.00
N LEU A 366 9.03 -9.48 -2.84
CA LEU A 366 7.95 -8.57 -2.50
C LEU A 366 6.65 -9.02 -3.17
N PHE A 367 5.74 -9.55 -2.36
CA PHE A 367 4.39 -9.94 -2.78
C PHE A 367 3.49 -8.73 -3.04
N MET A 368 2.62 -8.81 -4.05
CA MET A 368 1.67 -7.76 -4.40
C MET A 368 0.33 -8.31 -4.92
N HIS A 369 -0.74 -7.54 -4.76
CA HIS A 369 -2.13 -7.93 -5.03
C HIS A 369 -3.00 -6.69 -5.33
N ASN A 370 -4.32 -6.79 -5.29
CA ASN A 370 -5.23 -5.73 -5.73
C ASN A 370 -5.18 -4.43 -4.86
N GLU A 371 -5.02 -4.53 -3.55
CA GLU A 371 -4.90 -3.38 -2.64
C GLU A 371 -3.47 -2.81 -2.61
N GLY A 372 -2.44 -3.67 -2.59
CA GLY A 372 -1.08 -3.25 -2.26
C GLY A 372 -0.05 -4.39 -2.24
N TYR A 373 0.82 -4.36 -1.23
CA TYR A 373 1.96 -5.28 -1.09
C TYR A 373 1.87 -6.07 0.23
N SER A 374 1.86 -7.40 0.14
CA SER A 374 1.66 -8.33 1.26
C SER A 374 2.92 -8.54 2.12
N THR A 375 2.79 -9.32 3.19
CA THR A 375 3.86 -9.76 4.11
C THR A 375 4.28 -11.22 3.91
N MET A 376 3.34 -12.09 3.54
CA MET A 376 3.57 -13.52 3.28
C MET A 376 2.47 -14.01 2.32
N CYS A 377 2.79 -14.98 1.48
CA CYS A 377 1.79 -15.61 0.63
C CYS A 377 2.13 -17.07 0.35
N GLY A 378 1.43 -18.01 1.00
CA GLY A 378 1.84 -19.41 1.02
C GLY A 378 1.67 -20.16 -0.32
N HIS A 379 0.68 -19.82 -1.14
CA HIS A 379 0.58 -20.38 -2.49
C HIS A 379 1.72 -19.85 -3.38
N ALA A 380 2.09 -18.59 -3.20
CA ALA A 380 3.20 -17.99 -3.92
C ALA A 380 4.56 -18.59 -3.52
N VAL A 381 4.78 -18.95 -2.24
CA VAL A 381 5.97 -19.67 -1.78
C VAL A 381 6.09 -21.04 -2.46
N ILE A 382 4.99 -21.78 -2.63
CA ILE A 382 4.94 -23.07 -3.33
C ILE A 382 5.35 -22.90 -4.80
N ALA A 383 4.85 -21.87 -5.49
CA ALA A 383 5.26 -21.53 -6.85
C ALA A 383 6.73 -21.07 -6.94
N LEU A 384 7.17 -20.16 -6.06
CA LEU A 384 8.51 -19.56 -6.08
C LEU A 384 9.61 -20.57 -5.76
N GLY A 385 9.37 -21.53 -4.85
CA GLY A 385 10.31 -22.62 -4.60
C GLY A 385 10.57 -23.42 -5.87
N ARG A 386 9.50 -23.85 -6.54
CA ARG A 386 9.60 -24.55 -7.82
C ARG A 386 10.32 -23.72 -8.90
N PHE A 387 9.90 -22.47 -9.07
CA PHE A 387 10.50 -21.51 -10.00
C PHE A 387 12.00 -21.32 -9.76
N ALA A 388 12.44 -21.18 -8.51
CA ALA A 388 13.86 -20.97 -8.18
C ALA A 388 14.76 -22.15 -8.58
N VAL A 389 14.23 -23.37 -8.59
CA VAL A 389 14.93 -24.57 -9.06
C VAL A 389 14.89 -24.65 -10.59
N ASP A 390 13.72 -24.49 -11.21
CA ASP A 390 13.54 -24.53 -12.68
C ASP A 390 14.39 -23.47 -13.40
N TYR A 391 14.43 -22.24 -12.86
CA TYR A 391 15.20 -21.11 -13.40
C TYR A 391 16.65 -21.03 -12.86
N LYS A 392 17.12 -22.05 -12.12
CA LYS A 392 18.51 -22.18 -11.64
C LYS A 392 19.00 -21.01 -10.79
N LEU A 393 18.12 -20.43 -9.98
CA LEU A 393 18.48 -19.48 -8.93
C LEU A 393 19.20 -20.20 -7.78
N VAL A 394 18.80 -21.45 -7.51
CA VAL A 394 19.56 -22.38 -6.66
C VAL A 394 20.70 -22.99 -7.48
N LYS A 395 21.93 -22.93 -6.93
CA LYS A 395 23.16 -23.34 -7.64
C LYS A 395 23.21 -24.81 -8.02
N GLU A 396 22.86 -25.69 -7.08
CA GLU A 396 23.01 -27.15 -7.22
C GLU A 396 21.79 -27.87 -6.65
N PRO A 397 20.73 -28.10 -7.47
CA PRO A 397 19.55 -28.85 -7.05
C PRO A 397 19.88 -30.28 -6.60
N GLN A 398 19.33 -30.68 -5.45
CA GLN A 398 19.55 -31.95 -4.79
C GLN A 398 18.32 -32.87 -4.91
N SER A 399 18.54 -34.18 -4.89
CA SER A 399 17.50 -35.22 -4.98
C SER A 399 17.51 -36.08 -3.71
N PRO A 400 16.35 -36.52 -3.17
CA PRO A 400 14.98 -36.44 -3.72
C PRO A 400 14.34 -35.06 -3.62
N GLU A 401 14.98 -34.09 -2.97
CA GLU A 401 14.37 -32.81 -2.64
C GLU A 401 15.43 -31.69 -2.54
N THR A 402 15.13 -30.52 -3.11
CA THR A 402 15.98 -29.31 -3.07
C THR A 402 15.38 -28.29 -2.10
N GLN A 403 16.15 -27.85 -1.10
CA GLN A 403 15.76 -26.72 -0.24
C GLN A 403 15.97 -25.38 -0.96
N VAL A 404 15.06 -24.43 -0.75
CA VAL A 404 15.14 -23.04 -1.23
C VAL A 404 14.79 -22.10 -0.07
N ASN A 405 15.71 -21.22 0.30
CA ASN A 405 15.51 -20.24 1.36
C ASN A 405 14.96 -18.93 0.76
N ILE A 406 13.65 -18.71 0.93
CA ILE A 406 12.92 -17.57 0.35
C ILE A 406 12.68 -16.52 1.43
N HIS A 407 13.36 -15.37 1.33
CA HIS A 407 13.18 -14.27 2.27
C HIS A 407 11.92 -13.46 1.91
N CYS A 408 10.85 -13.69 2.67
CA CYS A 408 9.59 -12.97 2.60
C CYS A 408 9.60 -11.76 3.56
N PRO A 409 8.72 -10.75 3.39
CA PRO A 409 8.67 -9.62 4.32
C PRO A 409 8.28 -10.00 5.77
N CYS A 410 7.67 -11.17 5.98
CA CYS A 410 7.43 -11.74 7.31
C CYS A 410 8.66 -12.44 7.96
N GLY A 411 9.75 -12.64 7.21
CA GLY A 411 10.92 -13.42 7.59
C GLY A 411 11.30 -14.51 6.57
N LEU A 412 12.34 -15.28 6.88
CA LEU A 412 12.84 -16.37 6.04
C LEU A 412 11.89 -17.57 6.07
N VAL A 413 11.52 -18.07 4.88
CA VAL A 413 10.67 -19.26 4.69
C VAL A 413 11.48 -20.32 3.95
N LYS A 414 11.51 -21.55 4.46
CA LYS A 414 12.26 -22.66 3.86
C LYS A 414 11.32 -23.49 3.00
N ALA A 415 11.37 -23.33 1.68
CA ALA A 415 10.70 -24.22 0.75
C ALA A 415 11.57 -25.47 0.49
N PHE A 416 10.93 -26.58 0.17
CA PHE A 416 11.54 -27.84 -0.19
C PHE A 416 10.80 -28.40 -1.40
N VAL A 417 11.52 -28.55 -2.50
CA VAL A 417 11.00 -28.86 -3.84
C VAL A 417 11.37 -30.28 -4.18
N GLN A 418 10.39 -31.15 -4.41
CA GLN A 418 10.64 -32.51 -4.90
C GLN A 418 11.42 -32.43 -6.21
N TYR A 419 12.52 -33.16 -6.34
CA TYR A 419 13.41 -33.06 -7.49
C TYR A 419 14.01 -34.42 -7.85
N SER A 420 13.79 -34.86 -9.08
CA SER A 420 14.32 -36.10 -9.63
C SER A 420 14.51 -35.97 -11.15
N GLU A 421 15.56 -36.58 -11.71
CA GLU A 421 15.84 -36.60 -13.15
C GLU A 421 15.80 -35.22 -13.85
N GLY A 422 16.21 -34.15 -13.16
CA GLY A 422 16.15 -32.78 -13.69
C GLY A 422 14.75 -32.14 -13.71
N LYS A 423 13.76 -32.74 -13.04
CA LYS A 423 12.36 -32.28 -13.01
C LYS A 423 11.96 -31.92 -11.58
N THR A 424 11.30 -30.78 -11.41
CA THR A 424 10.63 -30.37 -10.16
C THR A 424 9.23 -30.99 -10.03
N GLY A 425 8.83 -31.34 -8.81
CA GLY A 425 7.51 -31.88 -8.46
C GLY A 425 6.73 -30.98 -7.50
N GLY A 426 6.09 -31.60 -6.49
CA GLY A 426 5.40 -30.86 -5.42
C GLY A 426 6.37 -30.08 -4.52
N VAL A 427 5.85 -29.08 -3.82
CA VAL A 427 6.63 -28.22 -2.92
C VAL A 427 5.96 -28.19 -1.55
N ARG A 428 6.76 -28.39 -0.51
CA ARG A 428 6.39 -28.12 0.90
C ARG A 428 7.21 -26.94 1.42
N PHE A 429 6.72 -26.20 2.39
CA PHE A 429 7.51 -25.17 3.07
C PHE A 429 7.34 -25.19 4.58
N HIS A 430 8.39 -24.83 5.31
CA HIS A 430 8.34 -24.54 6.74
C HIS A 430 8.15 -23.04 6.94
N SER A 431 7.08 -22.68 7.66
CA SER A 431 6.68 -21.29 7.89
C SER A 431 7.62 -20.53 8.82
N VAL A 432 7.47 -19.21 8.86
CA VAL A 432 7.85 -18.42 10.04
C VAL A 432 7.02 -18.85 11.27
N PRO A 433 7.46 -18.59 12.51
CA PRO A 433 6.68 -18.90 13.71
C PRO A 433 5.22 -18.40 13.64
N ALA A 434 4.28 -19.34 13.74
CA ALA A 434 2.85 -19.11 13.61
C ALA A 434 2.15 -19.32 14.96
N PHE A 435 1.17 -18.48 15.31
CA PHE A 435 0.61 -18.45 16.66
C PHE A 435 -0.83 -17.92 16.69
N ALA A 436 -1.65 -18.45 17.60
CA ALA A 436 -2.92 -17.83 17.96
C ALA A 436 -2.65 -16.50 18.69
N PHE A 437 -3.25 -15.40 18.20
CA PHE A 437 -3.12 -14.06 18.77
C PHE A 437 -4.18 -13.81 19.84
N ALA A 438 -5.42 -14.21 19.55
CA ALA A 438 -6.54 -14.20 20.48
C ALA A 438 -7.55 -15.27 20.05
N THR A 439 -8.22 -15.92 20.99
CA THR A 439 -9.25 -16.92 20.68
C THR A 439 -10.60 -16.54 21.28
N ASP A 440 -11.66 -17.06 20.67
CA ASP A 440 -13.03 -17.04 21.18
C ASP A 440 -13.56 -15.61 21.44
N VAL A 441 -13.09 -14.65 20.62
CA VAL A 441 -13.39 -13.23 20.77
C VAL A 441 -14.74 -12.91 20.15
N THR A 442 -15.67 -12.39 20.94
CA THR A 442 -16.95 -11.90 20.40
C THR A 442 -16.76 -10.52 19.77
N VAL A 443 -17.08 -10.40 18.49
CA VAL A 443 -17.18 -9.11 17.78
C VAL A 443 -18.60 -8.87 17.33
N ARG A 444 -19.05 -7.61 17.37
CA ARG A 444 -20.37 -7.22 16.88
C ARG A 444 -20.27 -6.86 15.39
N ILE A 445 -21.13 -7.45 14.57
CA ILE A 445 -21.16 -7.31 13.11
C ILE A 445 -22.53 -6.77 12.70
N GLY A 446 -22.53 -5.67 11.93
CA GLY A 446 -23.76 -5.10 11.37
C GLY A 446 -24.53 -6.13 10.55
N GLY A 447 -25.85 -6.23 10.77
CA GLY A 447 -26.71 -7.22 10.12
C GLY A 447 -26.66 -8.65 10.68
N PHE A 448 -25.61 -9.03 11.42
CA PHE A 448 -25.41 -10.40 11.92
C PHE A 448 -25.34 -10.54 13.45
N GLY A 449 -25.32 -9.43 14.20
CA GLY A 449 -25.33 -9.46 15.66
C GLY A 449 -23.95 -9.76 16.24
N GLU A 450 -23.87 -10.65 17.23
CA GLU A 450 -22.62 -10.99 17.91
C GLU A 450 -22.06 -12.34 17.43
N VAL A 451 -20.82 -12.31 16.95
CA VAL A 451 -20.17 -13.45 16.31
C VAL A 451 -18.80 -13.68 16.96
N THR A 452 -18.59 -14.90 17.46
CA THR A 452 -17.30 -15.35 17.98
C THR A 452 -16.33 -15.62 16.84
N VAL A 453 -15.14 -15.03 16.91
CA VAL A 453 -14.03 -15.20 15.96
C VAL A 453 -12.73 -15.55 16.69
N ASP A 454 -11.87 -16.30 16.02
CA ASP A 454 -10.47 -16.50 16.42
C ASP A 454 -9.57 -15.60 15.57
N ILE A 455 -8.42 -15.16 16.11
CA ILE A 455 -7.39 -14.44 15.36
C ILE A 455 -6.06 -15.18 15.50
N SER A 456 -5.44 -15.50 14.37
CA SER A 456 -4.18 -16.25 14.32
C SER A 456 -3.25 -15.69 13.24
N TYR A 457 -1.94 -15.84 13.46
CA TYR A 457 -0.88 -15.37 12.60
C TYR A 457 -0.15 -16.53 11.92
N GLY A 458 0.06 -16.41 10.61
CA GLY A 458 0.80 -17.37 9.79
C GLY A 458 1.67 -16.70 8.73
N GLY A 459 2.42 -15.66 9.12
CA GLY A 459 3.09 -14.72 8.21
C GLY A 459 2.21 -13.51 7.81
N ALA A 460 0.91 -13.62 8.06
CA ALA A 460 -0.09 -12.56 8.04
C ALA A 460 -1.17 -12.89 9.09
N PHE A 461 -1.90 -11.88 9.60
CA PHE A 461 -3.02 -12.11 10.52
C PHE A 461 -4.32 -12.38 9.78
N TYR A 462 -5.07 -13.39 10.24
CA TYR A 462 -6.40 -13.73 9.74
C TYR A 462 -7.39 -13.83 10.89
N ALA A 463 -8.62 -13.36 10.64
CA ALA A 463 -9.78 -13.71 11.46
C ALA A 463 -10.38 -15.03 10.95
N PHE A 464 -10.73 -15.94 11.84
CA PHE A 464 -11.33 -17.24 11.52
C PHE A 464 -12.75 -17.30 12.10
N VAL A 465 -13.70 -17.74 11.28
CA VAL A 465 -15.09 -17.93 11.66
C VAL A 465 -15.75 -18.99 10.77
N SER A 466 -16.67 -19.77 11.32
CA SER A 466 -17.44 -20.72 10.51
C SER A 466 -18.49 -20.01 9.66
N ALA A 467 -18.54 -20.32 8.36
CA ALA A 467 -19.54 -19.80 7.43
C ALA A 467 -20.99 -20.09 7.86
N GLN A 468 -21.18 -21.16 8.65
CA GLN A 468 -22.48 -21.55 9.20
C GLN A 468 -23.09 -20.45 10.09
N LYS A 469 -22.28 -19.57 10.71
CA LYS A 469 -22.75 -18.41 11.48
C LYS A 469 -23.52 -17.38 10.64
N PHE A 470 -23.35 -17.42 9.32
CA PHE A 470 -24.00 -16.55 8.34
C PHE A 470 -25.04 -17.32 7.49
N GLY A 471 -25.32 -18.59 7.83
CA GLY A 471 -26.14 -19.48 7.01
C GLY A 471 -25.46 -19.98 5.73
N LEU A 472 -24.14 -19.86 5.62
CA LEU A 472 -23.38 -20.13 4.40
C LEU A 472 -22.57 -21.44 4.48
N ASP A 473 -22.33 -22.04 3.31
CA ASP A 473 -21.46 -23.20 3.10
C ASP A 473 -20.31 -22.79 2.18
N VAL A 474 -19.06 -22.89 2.66
CA VAL A 474 -17.85 -22.47 1.93
C VAL A 474 -17.63 -23.21 0.59
N THR A 475 -18.35 -24.31 0.33
CA THR A 475 -18.27 -25.10 -0.90
C THR A 475 -19.52 -25.00 -1.80
N LYS A 476 -20.59 -24.32 -1.36
CA LYS A 476 -21.89 -24.30 -2.07
C LYS A 476 -22.56 -22.93 -2.16
N SER A 477 -22.30 -22.02 -1.22
CA SER A 477 -22.83 -20.65 -1.27
C SER A 477 -22.21 -19.87 -2.42
N ARG A 478 -22.90 -18.83 -2.92
CA ARG A 478 -22.35 -17.99 -3.99
C ARG A 478 -21.11 -17.27 -3.46
N THR A 479 -20.08 -17.14 -4.29
CA THR A 479 -18.83 -16.47 -3.91
C THR A 479 -19.06 -15.06 -3.37
N ARG A 480 -20.06 -14.33 -3.90
CA ARG A 480 -20.43 -13.00 -3.43
C ARG A 480 -20.93 -13.01 -1.98
N ASP A 481 -21.78 -13.96 -1.60
CA ASP A 481 -22.32 -14.06 -0.24
C ASP A 481 -21.20 -14.32 0.79
N LEU A 482 -20.24 -15.17 0.42
CA LEU A 482 -19.02 -15.45 1.19
C LEU A 482 -18.11 -14.22 1.29
N VAL A 483 -17.96 -13.45 0.21
CA VAL A 483 -17.19 -12.19 0.19
C VAL A 483 -17.83 -11.13 1.09
N ASP A 484 -19.14 -10.91 1.00
CA ASP A 484 -19.83 -9.88 1.78
C ASP A 484 -19.79 -10.24 3.29
N ALA A 485 -20.01 -11.50 3.66
CA ALA A 485 -19.87 -11.96 5.05
C ALA A 485 -18.44 -11.81 5.60
N ALA A 486 -17.43 -12.25 4.83
CA ALA A 486 -16.02 -12.13 5.24
C ALA A 486 -15.54 -10.67 5.29
N THR A 487 -16.08 -9.79 4.44
CA THR A 487 -15.82 -8.34 4.47
C THR A 487 -16.44 -7.70 5.71
N ALA A 488 -17.67 -8.09 6.09
CA ALA A 488 -18.33 -7.62 7.31
C ALA A 488 -17.53 -8.02 8.57
N VAL A 489 -17.04 -9.26 8.66
CA VAL A 489 -16.13 -9.72 9.73
C VAL A 489 -14.83 -8.91 9.73
N THR A 490 -14.20 -8.74 8.57
CA THR A 490 -12.93 -7.99 8.44
C THR A 490 -13.08 -6.55 8.94
N ASN A 491 -14.19 -5.89 8.63
CA ASN A 491 -14.47 -4.52 9.07
C ASN A 491 -14.84 -4.44 10.56
N ALA A 492 -15.57 -5.43 11.09
CA ALA A 492 -15.87 -5.54 12.51
C ALA A 492 -14.59 -5.71 13.34
N VAL A 493 -13.70 -6.63 12.95
CA VAL A 493 -12.41 -6.85 13.64
C VAL A 493 -11.50 -5.63 13.51
N LYS A 494 -11.35 -5.02 12.32
CA LYS A 494 -10.54 -3.81 12.12
C LYS A 494 -11.00 -2.59 12.95
N SER A 495 -12.28 -2.53 13.32
CA SER A 495 -12.84 -1.43 14.12
C SER A 495 -12.85 -1.70 15.63
N GLN A 496 -12.99 -2.96 16.06
CA GLN A 496 -13.08 -3.34 17.48
C GLN A 496 -11.75 -3.81 18.08
N MET A 497 -10.75 -4.18 17.27
CA MET A 497 -9.50 -4.79 17.77
C MET A 497 -8.24 -4.14 17.21
N LYS A 498 -7.25 -3.95 18.08
CA LYS A 498 -5.90 -3.51 17.70
C LYS A 498 -4.93 -4.71 17.71
N LEU A 499 -4.39 -5.05 16.55
CA LEU A 499 -3.35 -6.08 16.43
C LEU A 499 -1.95 -5.51 16.72
N TYR A 500 -1.02 -6.39 17.07
CA TYR A 500 0.42 -6.11 17.13
C TYR A 500 1.20 -7.36 16.74
N HIS A 501 2.39 -7.20 16.16
CA HIS A 501 3.32 -8.31 15.92
C HIS A 501 4.60 -8.10 16.74
N PRO A 502 5.11 -9.10 17.49
CA PRO A 502 6.20 -8.90 18.47
C PRO A 502 7.51 -8.32 17.90
N THR A 503 7.75 -8.44 16.59
CA THR A 503 9.01 -8.05 15.96
C THR A 503 8.94 -6.82 15.04
N SER A 504 7.74 -6.38 14.62
CA SER A 504 7.61 -5.32 13.59
C SER A 504 6.17 -4.81 13.42
N ASP A 505 5.97 -3.49 13.54
CA ASP A 505 4.68 -2.83 13.27
C ASP A 505 4.22 -2.99 11.80
N ASP A 506 5.13 -3.17 10.85
CA ASP A 506 4.81 -3.36 9.41
C ASP A 506 4.02 -4.67 9.13
N LEU A 507 3.97 -5.58 10.12
CA LEU A 507 3.25 -6.85 10.10
C LEU A 507 1.93 -6.79 10.90
N ALA A 508 1.68 -5.72 11.66
CA ALA A 508 0.61 -5.62 12.65
C ALA A 508 -0.77 -5.23 12.07
N PHE A 509 -1.21 -5.89 11.00
CA PHE A 509 -2.49 -5.60 10.34
C PHE A 509 -3.27 -6.86 9.96
N LEU A 510 -4.60 -6.78 9.98
CA LEU A 510 -5.49 -7.85 9.55
C LEU A 510 -5.48 -7.93 8.02
N TYR A 511 -5.02 -9.05 7.49
CA TYR A 511 -4.88 -9.27 6.05
C TYR A 511 -6.21 -9.68 5.39
N GLY A 512 -7.02 -10.46 6.11
CA GLY A 512 -8.34 -10.90 5.65
C GLY A 512 -9.09 -11.75 6.67
N THR A 513 -10.23 -12.30 6.24
CA THR A 513 -11.03 -13.26 7.00
C THR A 513 -11.05 -14.60 6.25
N ILE A 514 -10.90 -15.69 6.99
CA ILE A 514 -11.03 -17.06 6.50
C ILE A 514 -12.34 -17.64 7.03
N LEU A 515 -13.29 -17.83 6.13
CA LEU A 515 -14.52 -18.57 6.40
C LEU A 515 -14.21 -20.07 6.36
N THR A 516 -14.57 -20.79 7.41
CA THR A 516 -14.35 -22.23 7.53
C THR A 516 -15.66 -23.02 7.42
N ASP A 517 -15.57 -24.31 7.13
CA ASP A 517 -16.68 -25.25 7.23
C ASP A 517 -17.09 -25.59 8.69
N GLY A 518 -16.38 -25.06 9.69
CA GLY A 518 -16.56 -25.34 11.12
C GLY A 518 -15.99 -26.67 11.60
N LYS A 519 -15.33 -27.47 10.75
CA LYS A 519 -14.75 -28.76 11.12
C LYS A 519 -13.34 -28.62 11.72
N ASP A 520 -13.20 -27.87 12.81
CA ASP A 520 -11.87 -27.57 13.35
C ASP A 520 -11.26 -28.69 14.21
N GLN A 521 -12.05 -29.59 14.79
CA GLN A 521 -11.57 -30.86 15.36
C GLN A 521 -10.90 -31.73 14.27
N TYR A 522 -9.77 -32.41 14.57
CA TYR A 522 -9.08 -33.29 13.63
C TYR A 522 -10.00 -34.36 12.97
N SER A 523 -9.77 -34.61 11.68
CA SER A 523 -10.43 -35.62 10.85
C SER A 523 -9.46 -36.14 9.77
N SER A 524 -9.66 -37.38 9.30
CA SER A 524 -9.08 -37.85 8.03
C SER A 524 -9.58 -37.02 6.84
N GLU A 525 -10.86 -36.66 6.90
CA GLU A 525 -11.54 -35.89 5.86
C GLU A 525 -10.99 -34.47 5.77
N PRO A 526 -10.85 -33.91 4.55
CA PRO A 526 -10.51 -32.51 4.37
C PRO A 526 -11.49 -31.56 5.07
N THR A 527 -10.95 -30.52 5.71
CA THR A 527 -11.74 -29.33 6.08
C THR A 527 -11.65 -28.31 4.96
N ALA A 528 -12.77 -27.68 4.61
CA ALA A 528 -12.82 -26.63 3.60
C ALA A 528 -12.73 -25.23 4.23
N ASN A 529 -12.12 -24.29 3.49
CA ASN A 529 -12.20 -22.86 3.77
C ASN A 529 -12.11 -21.99 2.52
N VAL A 530 -12.62 -20.76 2.62
CA VAL A 530 -12.42 -19.67 1.65
C VAL A 530 -11.80 -18.48 2.38
N CYS A 531 -10.70 -17.96 1.86
CA CYS A 531 -10.07 -16.73 2.33
C CYS A 531 -10.54 -15.55 1.48
N VAL A 532 -10.94 -14.47 2.16
CA VAL A 532 -11.24 -13.18 1.53
C VAL A 532 -10.32 -12.14 2.15
N PHE A 533 -9.52 -11.49 1.32
CA PHE A 533 -8.41 -10.64 1.76
C PHE A 533 -8.28 -9.38 0.91
N ALA A 534 -7.48 -8.43 1.39
CA ALA A 534 -7.25 -7.16 0.71
C ALA A 534 -8.56 -6.43 0.34
N GLU A 535 -8.66 -5.86 -0.86
CA GLU A 535 -9.89 -5.29 -1.40
C GLU A 535 -10.79 -6.39 -1.96
N ALA A 536 -11.36 -7.20 -1.07
CA ALA A 536 -12.32 -8.28 -1.36
C ALA A 536 -11.84 -9.37 -2.36
N GLN A 537 -10.52 -9.57 -2.49
CA GLN A 537 -9.94 -10.66 -3.29
C GLN A 537 -10.23 -12.02 -2.64
N VAL A 538 -10.61 -13.01 -3.45
CA VAL A 538 -10.85 -14.38 -2.99
C VAL A 538 -9.65 -15.25 -3.32
N ASP A 539 -9.11 -16.00 -2.34
CA ASP A 539 -8.07 -17.00 -2.64
C ASP A 539 -8.71 -18.23 -3.31
N ARG A 540 -8.24 -18.57 -4.51
CA ARG A 540 -8.65 -19.80 -5.21
C ARG A 540 -7.99 -21.05 -4.62
N SER A 541 -6.87 -20.91 -3.91
CA SER A 541 -6.19 -21.98 -3.16
C SER A 541 -6.75 -22.13 -1.74
N PRO A 542 -6.33 -23.15 -0.96
CA PRO A 542 -6.63 -23.23 0.48
C PRO A 542 -5.98 -22.13 1.35
N THR A 543 -5.22 -21.20 0.76
CA THR A 543 -4.40 -20.15 1.39
C THR A 543 -3.28 -20.70 2.27
N GLY A 544 -2.07 -20.86 1.74
CA GLY A 544 -0.98 -21.51 2.51
C GLY A 544 -0.58 -20.79 3.82
N SER A 545 -0.69 -19.47 3.88
CA SER A 545 -0.55 -18.66 5.11
C SER A 545 -1.76 -18.80 6.04
N GLY A 546 -2.95 -19.01 5.47
CA GLY A 546 -4.19 -19.33 6.17
C GLY A 546 -4.15 -20.72 6.81
N VAL A 547 -3.69 -21.74 6.07
CA VAL A 547 -3.39 -23.09 6.58
C VAL A 547 -2.36 -23.00 7.71
N THR A 548 -1.29 -22.23 7.52
CA THR A 548 -0.28 -21.96 8.57
C THR A 548 -0.94 -21.41 9.84
N ALA A 549 -1.73 -20.34 9.74
CA ALA A 549 -2.42 -19.74 10.88
C ALA A 549 -3.50 -20.67 11.50
N ARG A 550 -4.22 -21.45 10.68
CA ARG A 550 -5.27 -22.37 11.13
C ARG A 550 -4.71 -23.61 11.81
N VAL A 551 -3.58 -24.14 11.34
CA VAL A 551 -2.83 -25.20 12.03
C VAL A 551 -2.32 -24.70 13.38
N ALA A 552 -1.72 -23.49 13.43
CA ALA A 552 -1.28 -22.91 14.71
C ALA A 552 -2.44 -22.70 15.71
N LEU A 553 -3.62 -22.27 15.22
CA LEU A 553 -4.84 -22.12 16.02
C LEU A 553 -5.40 -23.48 16.49
N GLN A 554 -5.50 -24.47 15.61
CA GLN A 554 -5.98 -25.81 15.95
C GLN A 554 -5.03 -26.50 16.95
N TYR A 555 -3.71 -26.34 16.80
CA TYR A 555 -2.72 -26.83 17.75
C TYR A 555 -2.85 -26.11 19.11
N HIS A 556 -2.98 -24.78 19.12
CA HIS A 556 -3.19 -23.99 20.34
C HIS A 556 -4.46 -24.41 21.12
N LYS A 557 -5.54 -24.75 20.41
CA LYS A 557 -6.78 -25.28 21.01
C LYS A 557 -6.75 -26.80 21.28
N GLY A 558 -5.61 -27.48 21.07
CA GLY A 558 -5.46 -28.94 21.28
C GLY A 558 -6.24 -29.82 20.30
N LEU A 559 -6.74 -29.26 19.20
CA LEU A 559 -7.58 -29.93 18.20
C LEU A 559 -6.78 -30.79 17.21
N ILE A 560 -5.47 -30.53 17.10
CA ILE A 560 -4.48 -31.34 16.37
C ILE A 560 -3.19 -31.48 17.20
N GLN A 561 -2.44 -32.56 16.96
CA GLN A 561 -1.17 -32.85 17.63
C GLN A 561 0.05 -32.41 16.80
N LEU A 562 1.22 -32.32 17.44
CA LEU A 562 2.49 -32.10 16.73
C LEU A 562 2.75 -33.25 15.73
N ASN A 563 3.25 -32.91 14.55
CA ASN A 563 3.46 -33.77 13.38
C ASN A 563 2.19 -34.40 12.76
N GLN A 564 0.98 -34.09 13.25
CA GLN A 564 -0.27 -34.61 12.70
C GLN A 564 -0.67 -33.88 11.42
N THR A 565 -0.56 -34.56 10.27
CA THR A 565 -0.96 -34.02 8.95
C THR A 565 -2.47 -33.92 8.82
N ARG A 566 -2.95 -32.74 8.41
CA ARG A 566 -4.34 -32.49 8.01
C ARG A 566 -4.43 -31.97 6.57
N THR A 567 -5.48 -32.35 5.86
CA THR A 567 -5.79 -31.81 4.52
C THR A 567 -6.75 -30.63 4.61
N PHE A 568 -6.45 -29.57 3.87
CA PHE A 568 -7.22 -28.34 3.78
C PHE A 568 -7.63 -28.11 2.32
N GLN A 569 -8.92 -27.90 2.08
CA GLN A 569 -9.50 -27.75 0.75
C GLN A 569 -9.96 -26.31 0.49
N SER A 570 -9.68 -25.81 -0.71
CA SER A 570 -10.27 -24.59 -1.23
C SER A 570 -11.77 -24.78 -1.44
N GLY A 571 -12.58 -23.93 -0.80
CA GLY A 571 -14.01 -23.85 -1.11
C GLY A 571 -14.31 -23.30 -2.51
N ALA A 572 -13.37 -22.54 -3.09
CA ALA A 572 -13.53 -21.89 -4.39
C ALA A 572 -13.17 -22.78 -5.60
N THR A 573 -12.26 -23.76 -5.43
CA THR A 573 -11.79 -24.61 -6.55
C THR A 573 -11.73 -26.11 -6.25
N GLY A 574 -11.92 -26.53 -4.99
CA GLY A 574 -11.71 -27.91 -4.58
C GLY A 574 -10.24 -28.35 -4.52
N SER A 575 -9.28 -27.48 -4.85
CA SER A 575 -7.85 -27.78 -4.70
C SER A 575 -7.47 -28.00 -3.23
N GLN A 576 -6.40 -28.76 -2.99
CA GLN A 576 -6.00 -29.18 -1.64
C GLN A 576 -4.53 -28.88 -1.34
N PHE A 577 -4.27 -28.50 -0.08
CA PHE A 577 -2.96 -28.46 0.56
C PHE A 577 -2.98 -29.37 1.78
N THR A 578 -1.82 -29.86 2.21
CA THR A 578 -1.67 -30.44 3.55
C THR A 578 -0.99 -29.46 4.50
N GLY A 579 -1.26 -29.59 5.79
CA GLY A 579 -0.65 -28.78 6.86
C GLY A 579 -0.40 -29.60 8.13
N ARG A 580 0.73 -29.35 8.81
CA ARG A 580 1.04 -29.88 10.16
C ARG A 580 1.98 -28.95 10.93
N ALA A 581 1.78 -28.85 12.24
CA ALA A 581 2.80 -28.28 13.13
C ALA A 581 3.99 -29.27 13.19
N VAL A 582 5.22 -28.80 13.02
CA VAL A 582 6.43 -29.66 13.00
C VAL A 582 7.40 -29.37 14.14
N GLU A 583 7.40 -28.14 14.67
CA GLU A 583 8.30 -27.68 15.74
C GLU A 583 7.54 -26.74 16.68
N GLU A 584 7.75 -26.86 17.99
CA GLU A 584 7.21 -25.94 19.01
C GLU A 584 8.22 -24.81 19.27
N THR A 585 7.76 -23.56 19.28
CA THR A 585 8.65 -22.39 19.31
C THR A 585 7.97 -21.16 19.94
N LYS A 586 8.59 -19.97 19.82
CA LYS A 586 8.09 -18.69 20.35
C LYS A 586 8.09 -17.60 19.30
N CYS A 587 7.10 -16.71 19.36
CA CYS A 587 7.15 -15.40 18.71
C CYS A 587 6.89 -14.33 19.78
N GLY A 588 7.97 -13.71 20.29
CA GLY A 588 7.88 -12.92 21.52
C GLY A 588 7.27 -13.75 22.65
N ASP A 589 6.23 -13.22 23.30
CA ASP A 589 5.52 -13.90 24.39
C ASP A 589 4.66 -15.08 23.91
N PHE A 590 4.17 -15.05 22.65
CA PHE A 590 3.24 -16.04 22.12
C PHE A 590 3.87 -17.44 22.00
N ASN A 591 3.13 -18.45 22.48
CA ASN A 591 3.38 -19.85 22.12
C ASN A 591 3.13 -20.01 20.61
N ALA A 592 4.13 -20.48 19.88
CA ALA A 592 4.10 -20.58 18.43
C ALA A 592 4.51 -21.98 17.96
N VAL A 593 4.22 -22.28 16.70
CA VAL A 593 4.70 -23.48 16.00
C VAL A 593 5.30 -23.10 14.65
N VAL A 594 6.28 -23.86 14.19
CA VAL A 594 6.61 -23.93 12.76
C VAL A 594 5.59 -24.86 12.13
N VAL A 595 4.96 -24.41 11.04
CA VAL A 595 4.02 -25.23 10.27
C VAL A 595 4.68 -25.63 8.95
N GLU A 596 4.57 -26.92 8.63
CA GLU A 596 4.79 -27.40 7.27
C GLU A 596 3.49 -27.34 6.48
N VAL A 597 3.51 -26.72 5.30
CA VAL A 597 2.41 -26.69 4.34
C VAL A 597 2.90 -27.21 2.99
N ALA A 598 2.12 -28.05 2.30
CA ALA A 598 2.50 -28.62 1.01
C ALA A 598 1.42 -28.52 -0.07
N GLY A 599 1.84 -28.37 -1.33
CA GLY A 599 0.98 -28.27 -2.51
C GLY A 599 1.74 -28.41 -3.84
N GLN A 600 1.10 -28.00 -4.93
CA GLN A 600 1.66 -28.09 -6.29
C GLN A 600 1.39 -26.81 -7.09
N ALA A 601 2.38 -26.39 -7.89
CA ALA A 601 2.34 -25.20 -8.73
C ALA A 601 2.67 -25.53 -10.20
N PHE A 602 1.97 -24.87 -11.12
CA PHE A 602 2.13 -25.08 -12.56
C PHE A 602 2.30 -23.75 -13.28
N TYR A 603 3.07 -23.74 -14.38
CA TYR A 603 3.21 -22.58 -15.25
C TYR A 603 1.96 -22.40 -16.11
N THR A 604 1.54 -21.16 -16.30
CA THR A 604 0.39 -20.79 -17.13
C THR A 604 0.79 -19.94 -18.34
N GLY A 605 1.92 -19.21 -18.27
CA GLY A 605 2.43 -18.48 -19.42
C GLY A 605 3.70 -17.66 -19.16
N VAL A 606 4.15 -16.98 -20.20
CA VAL A 606 5.21 -15.95 -20.18
C VAL A 606 4.64 -14.73 -20.90
N SER A 607 4.95 -13.51 -20.47
CA SER A 607 4.40 -12.30 -21.09
C SER A 607 5.32 -11.08 -20.93
N HIS A 608 5.25 -10.17 -21.90
CA HIS A 608 5.91 -8.86 -21.86
C HIS A 608 4.84 -7.78 -21.88
N PHE A 609 4.68 -7.06 -20.77
CA PHE A 609 3.69 -5.98 -20.66
C PHE A 609 4.30 -4.63 -21.02
N VAL A 610 3.64 -3.93 -21.94
CA VAL A 610 4.02 -2.60 -22.43
C VAL A 610 2.99 -1.54 -22.04
N GLN A 611 3.44 -0.28 -22.03
CA GLN A 611 2.64 0.91 -21.75
C GLN A 611 2.78 1.87 -22.94
N GLU A 612 1.67 2.20 -23.61
CA GLU A 612 1.69 3.16 -24.73
C GLU A 612 1.48 4.60 -24.25
N SER A 613 2.19 5.56 -24.86
CA SER A 613 2.15 6.98 -24.47
C SER A 613 0.77 7.66 -24.59
N LYS A 614 -0.20 7.02 -25.24
CA LYS A 614 -1.58 7.51 -25.43
C LYS A 614 -2.63 6.66 -24.67
N ASP A 615 -2.22 5.60 -24.00
CA ASP A 615 -3.09 4.72 -23.23
C ASP A 615 -3.58 5.43 -21.95
N LYS A 616 -4.83 5.89 -21.96
CA LYS A 616 -5.49 6.51 -20.80
C LYS A 616 -5.70 5.54 -19.63
N LEU A 617 -5.64 4.24 -19.90
CA LEU A 617 -5.76 3.15 -18.93
C LEU A 617 -4.39 2.52 -18.62
N THR A 618 -3.29 3.21 -18.90
CA THR A 618 -1.92 2.68 -18.73
C THR A 618 -1.67 2.12 -17.32
N HIS A 619 -2.14 2.80 -16.27
CA HIS A 619 -2.03 2.36 -14.88
C HIS A 619 -3.14 1.41 -14.41
N GLY A 620 -4.02 0.95 -15.31
CA GLY A 620 -5.09 0.00 -15.06
C GLY A 620 -6.26 0.53 -14.21
N PHE A 621 -7.30 -0.31 -14.08
CA PHE A 621 -8.53 -0.05 -13.34
C PHE A 621 -9.07 -1.33 -12.67
N LEU A 622 -10.06 -1.18 -11.80
CA LEU A 622 -10.86 -2.26 -11.25
C LEU A 622 -12.35 -1.94 -11.41
N LEU A 623 -13.14 -2.94 -11.78
CA LEU A 623 -14.60 -2.95 -11.56
C LEU A 623 -14.90 -3.65 -10.21
N LYS A 624 -15.99 -3.29 -9.54
CA LYS A 624 -16.38 -3.76 -8.19
C LYS A 624 -17.89 -3.90 -8.05
#